data_AF-A0A6L7MQK6-F1
#
_entry.id   AF-A0A6L7MQK6-F1
#
_cell.length_a   1.000
_cell.length_b   1.000
_cell.length_c   1.000
_cell.angle_alpha   90.00
_cell.angle_beta   90.00
_cell.angle_gamma   90.00
#
_symmetry.space_group_name_H-M   'P 1'
#
loop_
_entity.id
_entity.type
_entity.pdbx_description
1 polymer ?
#
loop_
_entity_poly.entity_id
_entity_poly.type
_entity_poly.pdbx_seq_one_letter_code
_entity_poly.pdbx_strand_id
1 'polypeptide(L)'
;MQATDRGIHNDTRYDLGGGRRWSASSTAASKRALGWSTRAHSCRHAYAQERMRKLLRDLLPRDTLETVSQELGHFRRDVAGTYLR
;
A
#
# COMPACT_ATOMS: atom_id res chain seq x y z
N MET A 1 -6.37 21.08 -3.32
CA MET A 1 -5.12 21.52 -4.00
C MET A 1 -5.07 20.81 -5.35
N GLN A 2 -4.66 21.47 -6.44
CA GLN A 2 -4.53 20.80 -7.74
C GLN A 2 -3.09 20.30 -7.89
N ALA A 3 -2.92 19.02 -8.21
CA ALA A 3 -1.61 18.42 -8.44
C ALA A 3 -1.50 17.95 -9.89
N THR A 4 -0.53 18.47 -10.62
CA THR A 4 -0.22 18.02 -11.98
C THR A 4 0.83 16.92 -11.93
N ASP A 5 0.49 15.73 -12.40
CA ASP A 5 1.45 14.63 -12.60
C ASP A 5 1.43 14.23 -14.07
N ARG A 6 2.60 14.27 -14.73
CA ARG A 6 2.76 13.93 -16.16
C ARG A 6 1.77 14.65 -17.10
N GLY A 7 1.44 15.91 -16.79
CA GLY A 7 0.50 16.71 -17.58
C GLY A 7 -0.99 16.47 -17.27
N ILE A 8 -1.30 15.57 -16.33
CA ILE A 8 -2.67 15.30 -15.88
C ILE A 8 -2.95 16.08 -14.60
N HIS A 9 -3.99 16.90 -14.63
CA HIS A 9 -4.47 17.63 -13.45
C HIS A 9 -5.32 16.71 -12.58
N ASN A 10 -4.85 16.47 -11.36
CA ASN A 10 -5.57 15.67 -10.36
C ASN A 10 -6.05 16.58 -9.24
N ASP A 11 -7.33 16.49 -8.92
CA ASP A 11 -7.87 17.13 -7.73
C ASP A 11 -7.52 16.31 -6.51
N THR A 12 -6.68 16.86 -5.62
CA THR A 12 -6.40 16.23 -4.32
C THR A 12 -7.19 16.90 -3.21
N ARG A 13 -7.84 16.05 -2.41
CA ARG A 13 -8.54 16.41 -1.16
C ARG A 13 -7.62 16.38 0.06
N TYR A 14 -6.45 15.76 -0.07
CA TYR A 14 -5.47 15.61 1.00
C TYR A 14 -4.22 16.43 0.69
N ASP A 15 -3.63 17.02 1.73
CA ASP A 15 -2.32 17.66 1.65
C ASP A 15 -1.20 16.61 1.69
N LEU A 16 -1.22 15.72 0.70
CA LEU A 16 -0.25 14.66 0.50
C LEU A 16 0.32 14.79 -0.91
N GLY A 17 1.64 14.71 -1.02
CA GLY A 17 2.29 14.59 -2.31
C GLY A 17 1.88 13.28 -3.01
N GLY A 18 1.92 13.26 -4.34
CA GLY A 18 1.78 12.04 -5.14
C GLY A 18 3.13 11.48 -5.60
N GLY A 19 3.12 10.26 -6.12
CA GLY A 19 4.23 9.65 -6.87
C GLY A 19 5.60 9.76 -6.17
N ARG A 20 6.58 10.33 -6.89
CA ARG A 20 7.97 10.44 -6.39
C ARG A 20 8.08 11.25 -5.10
N ARG A 21 7.30 12.33 -4.96
CA ARG A 21 7.35 13.22 -3.78
C ARG A 21 6.95 12.46 -2.52
N TRP A 22 5.87 11.67 -2.59
CA TRP A 22 5.43 10.81 -1.50
C TRP A 22 6.42 9.70 -1.17
N SER A 23 6.96 9.02 -2.20
CA SER A 23 7.96 7.97 -1.98
C SER A 23 9.23 8.51 -1.30
N ALA A 24 9.65 9.73 -1.67
CA ALA A 24 10.80 10.40 -1.08
C ALA A 24 10.54 10.83 0.36
N SER A 25 9.37 11.43 0.65
CA SER A 25 9.00 11.84 2.01
C SER A 25 8.93 10.65 2.97
N SER A 26 8.31 9.54 2.52
CA SER A 26 8.25 8.29 3.28
C SER A 26 9.65 7.74 3.58
N THR A 27 10.54 7.73 2.58
CA THR A 27 11.92 7.26 2.77
C THR A 27 12.70 8.12 3.75
N ALA A 28 12.57 9.46 3.65
CA ALA A 28 13.23 10.38 4.57
C ALA A 28 12.72 10.22 6.01
N ALA A 29 11.40 10.06 6.18
CA ALA A 29 10.80 9.83 7.49
C ALA A 29 11.27 8.52 8.11
N SER A 30 11.25 7.41 7.37
CA SER A 30 11.72 6.10 7.87
C SER A 30 13.20 6.15 8.25
N LYS A 31 14.06 6.78 7.43
CA LYS A 31 15.49 6.95 7.77
C LYS A 31 15.70 7.75 9.05
N ARG A 32 14.92 8.81 9.29
CA ARG A 32 14.99 9.59 10.53
C ARG A 32 14.53 8.81 11.75
N ALA A 33 13.44 8.06 11.64
CA ALA A 33 12.82 7.36 12.77
C ALA A 33 13.48 6.01 13.09
N LEU A 34 13.96 5.29 12.06
CA LEU A 34 14.39 3.89 12.16
C LEU A 34 15.83 3.66 11.70
N GLY A 35 16.48 4.63 11.06
CA GLY A 35 17.82 4.49 10.47
C GLY A 35 17.86 3.77 9.11
N TRP A 36 16.75 3.18 8.67
CA TRP A 36 16.62 2.49 7.39
C TRP A 36 15.24 2.74 6.74
N SER A 37 15.05 2.29 5.50
CA SER A 37 13.79 2.44 4.77
C SER A 37 13.50 1.25 3.88
N THR A 38 12.28 0.71 3.98
CA THR A 38 11.72 -0.28 3.05
C THR A 38 10.91 0.33 1.92
N ARG A 39 10.96 1.66 1.76
CA ARG A 39 10.19 2.48 0.79
C ARG A 39 8.69 2.48 1.10
N ALA A 40 7.97 3.44 0.53
CA ALA A 40 6.53 3.61 0.76
C ALA A 40 5.67 2.39 0.37
N HIS A 41 6.19 1.51 -0.49
CA HIS A 41 5.52 0.26 -0.86
C HIS A 41 5.35 -0.70 0.33
N SER A 42 6.21 -0.64 1.35
CA SER A 42 6.08 -1.49 2.53
C SER A 42 4.80 -1.25 3.31
N CYS A 43 4.21 -0.05 3.24
CA CYS A 43 2.88 0.22 3.81
C CYS A 43 1.80 -0.68 3.21
N ARG A 44 1.90 -1.01 1.92
CA ARG A 44 0.97 -1.90 1.23
C ARG A 44 1.13 -3.36 1.67
N HIS A 45 2.37 -3.79 1.93
CA HIS A 45 2.64 -5.09 2.54
C HIS A 45 2.09 -5.18 3.97
N ALA A 46 2.36 -4.17 4.80
CA ALA A 46 1.85 -4.11 6.16
C ALA A 46 0.32 -4.16 6.19
N TYR A 47 -0.36 -3.38 5.33
CA TYR A 47 -1.80 -3.43 5.17
C TYR A 47 -2.28 -4.85 4.82
N ALA A 48 -1.69 -5.49 3.80
CA ALA A 48 -2.10 -6.83 3.37
C ALA A 48 -1.95 -7.86 4.50
N GLN A 49 -0.81 -7.85 5.20
CA GLN A 49 -0.52 -8.78 6.30
C GLN A 49 -1.48 -8.58 7.47
N GLU A 50 -1.72 -7.34 7.90
CA GLU A 50 -2.68 -7.04 8.96
C GLU A 50 -4.11 -7.41 8.56
N ARG A 51 -4.49 -7.10 7.32
CA ARG A 51 -5.83 -7.37 6.80
C ARG A 51 -6.11 -8.87 6.71
N MET A 52 -5.13 -9.65 6.24
CA MET A 52 -5.20 -11.12 6.30
C MET A 52 -5.39 -11.60 7.74
N ARG A 53 -4.58 -11.14 8.71
CA ARG A 53 -4.76 -11.52 10.13
C ARG A 53 -6.14 -11.15 10.67
N LYS A 54 -6.73 -10.06 10.18
CA LYS A 54 -8.07 -9.62 10.59
C LYS A 54 -9.16 -10.53 10.03
N LEU A 55 -9.13 -10.78 8.73
CA LEU A 55 -10.17 -11.55 8.02
C LEU A 55 -10.09 -13.05 8.28
N LEU A 56 -8.90 -13.61 8.51
CA LEU A 56 -8.72 -15.03 8.83
C LEU A 56 -9.38 -15.45 10.15
N ARG A 57 -9.86 -14.51 10.97
CA ARG A 57 -10.65 -14.82 12.17
C ARG A 57 -12.07 -15.25 11.85
N ASP A 58 -12.62 -14.77 10.73
CA ASP A 58 -14.04 -14.89 10.40
C ASP A 58 -14.28 -15.60 9.06
N LEU A 59 -13.26 -15.67 8.19
CA LEU A 59 -13.36 -16.18 6.83
C LEU A 59 -12.39 -17.34 6.57
N LEU A 60 -12.73 -18.17 5.58
CA LEU A 60 -11.81 -19.19 5.09
C LEU A 60 -10.56 -18.54 4.50
N PRO A 61 -9.38 -19.21 4.55
CA PRO A 61 -8.15 -18.68 3.97
C PRO A 61 -8.29 -18.31 2.49
N ARG A 62 -9.13 -19.06 1.78
CA ARG A 62 -9.43 -18.83 0.37
C ARG A 62 -10.04 -17.43 0.18
N ASP A 63 -11.17 -17.20 0.83
CA ASP A 63 -11.98 -15.99 0.61
C ASP A 63 -11.32 -14.76 1.24
N THR A 64 -10.55 -14.96 2.32
CA THR A 64 -9.67 -13.94 2.89
C THR A 64 -8.65 -13.46 1.85
N LEU A 65 -7.91 -14.38 1.23
CA LEU A 65 -6.90 -14.02 0.23
C LEU A 65 -7.55 -13.34 -0.98
N GLU A 66 -8.71 -13.82 -1.43
CA GLU A 66 -9.46 -13.20 -2.52
C GLU A 66 -9.84 -11.75 -2.19
N THR A 67 -10.40 -11.52 -1.01
CA THR A 67 -10.80 -10.19 -0.53
C THR A 67 -9.61 -9.24 -0.46
N VAL A 68 -8.50 -9.65 0.16
CA VAL A 68 -7.29 -8.80 0.25
C VAL A 68 -6.68 -8.55 -1.13
N SER A 69 -6.72 -9.54 -2.03
CA SER A 69 -6.26 -9.38 -3.42
C SER A 69 -7.04 -8.27 -4.13
N GLN A 70 -8.37 -8.25 -3.97
CA GLN A 70 -9.25 -7.22 -4.54
C GLN A 70 -9.02 -5.84 -3.91
N GLU A 71 -8.88 -5.77 -2.57
CA GLU A 71 -8.60 -4.51 -1.85
C GLU A 71 -7.25 -3.90 -2.27
N LEU A 72 -6.27 -4.73 -2.59
CA LEU A 72 -5.01 -4.28 -3.18
C LEU A 72 -5.21 -3.87 -4.64
N GLY A 73 -6.15 -4.45 -5.38
CA GLY A 73 -6.30 -4.27 -6.83
C GLY A 73 -5.45 -5.27 -7.64
N HIS A 74 -5.11 -6.40 -7.04
CA HIS A 74 -4.53 -7.56 -7.74
C HIS A 74 -5.66 -8.55 -8.06
N PHE A 75 -6.22 -8.47 -9.26
CA PHE A 75 -7.37 -9.31 -9.63
C PHE A 75 -7.01 -10.80 -9.83
N ARG A 76 -5.73 -11.16 -9.74
CA ARG A 76 -5.25 -12.54 -9.75
C ARG A 76 -4.67 -12.91 -8.37
N ARG A 77 -5.22 -13.95 -7.75
CA ARG A 77 -4.89 -14.38 -6.37
C ARG A 77 -3.45 -14.86 -6.21
N ASP A 78 -2.83 -15.37 -7.28
CA ASP A 78 -1.44 -15.81 -7.30
C ASP A 78 -0.44 -14.67 -7.03
N VAL A 79 -0.77 -13.43 -7.40
CA VAL A 79 0.09 -12.26 -7.19
C VAL A 79 0.05 -11.79 -5.73
N ALA A 80 -1.10 -11.93 -5.04
CA ALA A 80 -1.29 -11.46 -3.67
C ALA A 80 -0.39 -12.17 -2.65
N GLY A 81 0.02 -13.42 -2.92
CA GLY A 81 0.98 -14.14 -2.07
C GLY A 81 2.32 -13.41 -1.89
N THR A 82 2.70 -12.54 -2.84
CA THR A 82 3.93 -11.73 -2.73
C THR A 82 3.90 -10.76 -1.56
N TYR A 83 2.70 -10.37 -1.09
CA TYR A 83 2.53 -9.45 0.03
C TYR A 83 2.68 -10.12 1.40
N LEU A 84 2.72 -11.46 1.45
CA LEU A 84 2.74 -12.25 2.68
C LEU A 84 4.14 -12.74 3.07
N ARG A 85 5.18 -12.20 2.45
CA ARG A 85 6.58 -12.49 2.77
C ARG A 85 7.04 -11.74 4.01
#